data_AF-A0A9P1DI14-F1
#
_entry.id   AF-A0A9P1DI14-F1
#
_cell.length_a   1.000
_cell.length_b   1.000
_cell.length_c   1.000
_cell.angle_alpha   90.00
_cell.angle_beta   90.00
_cell.angle_gamma   90.00
#
_symmetry.space_group_name_H-M   'P 1'
#
loop_
_entity.id
_entity.type
_entity.pdbx_description
1 polymer ?
#
loop_
_entity_poly.entity_id
_entity_poly.type
_entity_poly.pdbx_seq_one_letter_code
_entity_poly.pdbx_strand_id
1 'polypeptide(L)'
;MMRQWHAAAIVVSFLTPAAGLCEDVECQVATAARFAPVYRLDYTSVTEKRCLPGHPATVYEQRKAGNDEDICEDDVTKLENVPIFYQYEECSSGAVVIDYWIWYSHQPACLQIKVSGIMNDEYGAHRADWEHVVVHIHNDEVKKVRYHQHSGSYTKHRSSVEFVDTHPVAYVGQDSHGSYHDEGGTGNCLYFQDYRRFQDPQLKVDGWKNLISIKNHTEMPEWFTSPGEYLDGFPNPASLQGRSGCRKPSCDGLDSWIAATEVCTGKSCGCRKSDYCEDIKFGDITDTKPCEDTSFNDITKNLLDQLHSAQVSGTSALRSLWAIVLPVFLHCW
;
A
#
# COMPACT_ATOMS: atom_id res chain seq x y z
N MET A 1 -34.38 -25.48 44.97
CA MET A 1 -34.60 -25.82 43.54
C MET A 1 -33.69 -24.94 42.70
N MET A 2 -32.50 -25.44 42.36
CA MET A 2 -31.54 -24.75 41.47
C MET A 2 -31.80 -25.21 40.04
N ARG A 3 -31.99 -24.26 39.11
CA ARG A 3 -32.06 -24.54 37.67
C ARG A 3 -30.66 -24.37 37.07
N GLN A 4 -30.08 -25.48 36.61
CA GLN A 4 -28.90 -25.49 35.75
C GLN A 4 -29.28 -25.00 34.35
N TRP A 5 -28.60 -23.96 33.88
CA TRP A 5 -28.62 -23.55 32.48
C TRP A 5 -27.51 -24.30 31.75
N HIS A 6 -27.89 -25.17 30.82
CA HIS A 6 -26.94 -25.78 29.89
C HIS A 6 -26.73 -24.80 28.73
N ALA A 7 -25.52 -24.27 28.58
CA ALA A 7 -25.11 -23.56 27.39
C ALA A 7 -24.88 -24.59 26.28
N ALA A 8 -25.70 -24.55 25.23
CA ALA A 8 -25.46 -25.32 24.02
C ALA A 8 -24.30 -24.66 23.25
N ALA A 9 -23.18 -25.36 23.14
CA ALA A 9 -22.11 -24.97 22.23
C ALA A 9 -22.56 -25.25 20.79
N ILE A 10 -22.81 -24.19 20.02
CA ILE A 10 -23.00 -24.28 18.58
C ILE A 10 -21.61 -24.41 17.96
N VAL A 11 -21.27 -25.61 17.50
CA VAL A 11 -20.11 -25.84 16.64
C VAL A 11 -20.55 -25.48 15.22
N VAL A 12 -20.17 -24.28 14.75
CA VAL A 12 -20.32 -23.90 13.34
C VAL A 12 -19.22 -24.61 12.56
N SER A 13 -19.60 -25.69 11.88
CA SER A 13 -18.71 -26.42 10.99
C SER A 13 -18.65 -25.70 9.65
N PHE A 14 -17.59 -24.93 9.39
CA PHE A 14 -17.33 -24.31 8.10
C PHE A 14 -16.83 -25.37 7.11
N LEU A 15 -17.76 -26.10 6.49
CA LEU A 15 -17.48 -26.77 5.23
C LEU A 15 -17.54 -25.69 4.15
N THR A 16 -16.40 -25.13 3.76
CA THR A 16 -16.30 -24.19 2.65
C THR A 16 -16.60 -24.92 1.34
N PRO A 17 -17.72 -24.63 0.64
CA PRO A 17 -17.83 -25.02 -0.76
C PRO A 17 -16.72 -24.34 -1.56
N ALA A 18 -16.22 -25.01 -2.60
CA ALA A 18 -15.34 -24.38 -3.58
C ALA A 18 -15.96 -23.05 -4.03
N ALA A 19 -15.25 -21.95 -3.81
CA ALA A 19 -15.80 -20.59 -3.84
C ALA A 19 -16.59 -20.30 -5.13
N GLY A 20 -17.92 -20.40 -5.04
CA GLY A 20 -18.80 -19.57 -5.85
C GLY A 20 -18.63 -18.10 -5.42
N LEU A 21 -18.97 -17.19 -6.32
CA LEU A 21 -19.07 -15.75 -5.99
C LEU A 21 -20.06 -15.55 -4.82
N CYS A 22 -19.84 -14.52 -4.00
CA CYS A 22 -20.67 -14.29 -2.82
C CYS A 22 -22.11 -13.90 -3.20
N GLU A 23 -23.09 -14.70 -2.76
CA GLU A 23 -24.51 -14.48 -3.08
C GLU A 23 -25.16 -13.38 -2.22
N ASP A 24 -24.56 -13.02 -1.09
CA ASP A 24 -25.09 -12.03 -0.15
C ASP A 24 -24.01 -11.14 0.50
N VAL A 25 -24.47 -10.14 1.26
CA VAL A 25 -23.61 -9.17 1.94
C VAL A 25 -22.80 -9.82 3.07
N GLU A 26 -23.34 -10.83 3.74
CA GLU A 26 -22.66 -11.51 4.84
C GLU A 26 -21.41 -12.26 4.34
N CYS A 27 -21.54 -12.98 3.21
CA CYS A 27 -20.42 -13.59 2.52
C CYS A 27 -19.37 -12.56 2.08
N GLN A 28 -19.79 -11.41 1.55
CA GLN A 28 -18.86 -10.36 1.14
C GLN A 28 -18.08 -9.80 2.33
N VAL A 29 -18.74 -9.56 3.47
CA VAL A 29 -18.11 -9.13 4.73
C VAL A 29 -17.13 -10.19 5.22
N ALA A 30 -17.53 -11.46 5.25
CA ALA A 30 -16.67 -12.56 5.68
C ALA A 30 -15.43 -12.72 4.78
N THR A 31 -15.61 -12.59 3.45
CA THR A 31 -14.51 -12.62 2.47
C THR A 31 -13.58 -11.43 2.67
N ALA A 32 -14.13 -10.22 2.86
CA ALA A 32 -13.34 -9.03 3.13
C ALA A 32 -12.52 -9.17 4.42
N ALA A 33 -13.11 -9.70 5.49
CA ALA A 33 -12.41 -9.96 6.75
C ALA A 33 -11.28 -10.98 6.56
N ARG A 34 -11.54 -12.10 5.88
CA ARG A 34 -10.56 -13.17 5.68
C ARG A 34 -9.31 -12.73 4.92
N PHE A 35 -9.45 -11.81 3.97
CA PHE A 35 -8.35 -11.39 3.09
C PHE A 35 -7.89 -9.95 3.32
N ALA A 36 -8.37 -9.28 4.38
CA ALA A 36 -7.90 -7.96 4.75
C ALA A 36 -6.38 -7.98 5.05
N PRO A 37 -5.63 -6.95 4.67
CA PRO A 37 -4.19 -6.92 4.89
C PRO A 37 -3.81 -6.72 6.35
N VAL A 38 -2.58 -7.12 6.69
CA VAL A 38 -1.87 -6.62 7.88
C VAL A 38 -1.00 -5.44 7.43
N TYR A 39 -1.22 -4.27 8.01
CA TYR A 39 -0.33 -3.12 7.81
C TYR A 39 0.75 -3.13 8.86
N ARG A 40 2.02 -3.18 8.47
CA ARG A 40 3.20 -3.10 9.35
C ARG A 40 3.81 -1.71 9.23
N LEU A 41 3.90 -1.01 10.35
CA LEU A 41 4.41 0.36 10.39
C LEU A 41 5.91 0.36 10.71
N ASP A 42 6.63 1.39 10.26
CA ASP A 42 8.04 1.55 10.62
C ASP A 42 8.18 1.81 12.14
N TYR A 43 9.19 1.20 12.76
CA TYR A 43 9.44 1.37 14.19
C TYR A 43 9.62 2.85 14.59
N THR A 44 10.22 3.64 13.69
CA THR A 44 10.48 5.06 13.93
C THR A 44 9.25 5.92 13.78
N SER A 45 8.11 5.40 13.29
CA SER A 45 6.87 6.18 13.25
C SER A 45 6.52 6.73 14.63
N VAL A 46 6.77 5.97 15.70
CA VAL A 46 6.57 6.44 17.08
C VAL A 46 7.73 7.30 17.58
N THR A 47 8.98 6.88 17.34
CA THR A 47 10.14 7.57 17.95
C THR A 47 10.46 8.92 17.31
N GLU A 48 10.11 9.09 16.03
CA GLU A 48 10.31 10.33 15.27
C GLU A 48 9.03 11.16 15.15
N LYS A 49 7.97 10.77 15.90
CA LYS A 49 6.67 11.46 15.93
C LYS A 49 6.03 11.62 14.55
N ARG A 50 6.08 10.55 13.76
CA ARG A 50 5.28 10.46 12.53
C ARG A 50 3.88 10.01 12.90
N CYS A 51 2.90 10.35 12.07
CA CYS A 51 1.51 10.12 12.40
C CYS A 51 1.12 8.67 12.12
N LEU A 52 0.51 8.05 13.13
CA LEU A 52 -0.11 6.75 13.01
C LEU A 52 -1.45 6.88 12.24
N PRO A 53 -1.98 5.76 11.71
CA PRO A 53 -3.32 5.74 11.15
C PRO A 53 -4.36 6.23 12.16
N GLY A 54 -5.31 7.03 11.66
CA GLY A 54 -6.34 7.66 12.47
C GLY A 54 -7.75 7.32 12.00
N HIS A 55 -8.69 8.21 12.34
CA HIS A 55 -10.09 8.09 11.96
C HIS A 55 -10.55 9.38 11.24
N PRO A 56 -11.16 9.31 10.03
CA PRO A 56 -11.60 10.51 9.29
C PRO A 56 -12.57 11.40 10.06
N ALA A 57 -13.47 10.79 10.86
CA ALA A 57 -14.35 11.52 11.77
C ALA A 57 -13.63 12.52 12.70
N THR A 58 -12.40 12.23 13.14
CA THR A 58 -11.64 13.15 13.99
C THR A 58 -11.33 14.45 13.26
N VAL A 59 -10.88 14.36 12.00
CA VAL A 59 -10.66 15.53 11.14
C VAL A 59 -11.98 16.24 10.90
N TYR A 60 -13.04 15.51 10.54
CA TYR A 60 -14.36 16.08 10.31
C TYR A 60 -14.89 16.90 11.48
N GLU A 61 -14.92 16.35 12.70
CA GLU A 61 -15.46 17.04 13.87
C GLU A 61 -14.64 18.29 14.21
N GLN A 62 -13.31 18.24 14.03
CA GLN A 62 -12.43 19.38 14.25
C GLN A 62 -12.67 20.49 13.22
N ARG A 63 -12.77 20.15 11.93
CA ARG A 63 -13.07 21.12 10.86
C ARG A 63 -14.47 21.71 11.00
N LYS A 64 -15.46 20.90 11.38
CA LYS A 64 -16.83 21.35 11.69
C LYS A 64 -16.86 22.35 12.85
N ALA A 65 -15.97 22.20 13.84
CA ALA A 65 -15.79 23.13 14.94
C ALA A 65 -14.99 24.40 14.58
N GLY A 66 -14.51 24.50 13.33
CA GLY A 66 -13.71 25.65 12.87
C GLY A 66 -12.26 25.64 13.36
N ASN A 67 -11.74 24.48 13.78
CA ASN A 67 -10.34 24.31 14.16
C ASN A 67 -9.55 23.73 12.97
N ASP A 68 -8.46 24.39 12.58
CA ASP A 68 -7.59 24.06 11.45
C ASP A 68 -6.20 23.51 11.85
N GLU A 69 -5.99 23.17 13.13
CA GLU A 69 -4.76 22.54 13.62
C GLU A 69 -4.53 21.17 12.96
N ASP A 70 -3.26 20.79 12.80
CA ASP A 70 -2.88 19.49 12.27
C ASP A 70 -3.18 18.38 13.28
N ILE A 71 -3.66 17.24 12.80
CA ILE A 71 -4.03 16.09 13.64
C ILE A 71 -3.07 14.96 13.37
N CYS A 72 -2.30 14.59 14.38
CA CYS A 72 -1.37 13.48 14.33
C CYS A 72 -1.74 12.48 15.41
N GLU A 73 -2.05 11.24 15.02
CA GLU A 73 -2.25 10.15 15.97
C GLU A 73 -0.87 9.62 16.39
N ASP A 74 -0.60 9.53 17.69
CA ASP A 74 0.67 9.03 18.24
C ASP A 74 0.47 7.91 19.28
N ASP A 75 -0.80 7.56 19.57
CA ASP A 75 -1.14 6.52 20.53
C ASP A 75 -1.19 5.14 19.85
N VAL A 76 -0.11 4.38 20.04
CA VAL A 76 0.01 3.01 19.54
C VAL A 76 -1.12 2.08 19.98
N THR A 77 -1.79 2.37 21.10
CA THR A 77 -2.90 1.54 21.59
C THR A 77 -4.13 1.63 20.70
N LYS A 78 -4.27 2.71 19.92
CA LYS A 78 -5.38 2.87 18.99
C LYS A 78 -5.23 2.07 17.70
N LEU A 79 -4.02 1.56 17.41
CA LEU A 79 -3.77 0.69 16.24
C LEU A 79 -4.66 -0.56 16.24
N GLU A 80 -5.13 -1.02 17.41
CA GLU A 80 -6.03 -2.16 17.52
C GLU A 80 -7.43 -1.92 16.92
N ASN A 81 -7.83 -0.66 16.75
CA ASN A 81 -9.18 -0.29 16.33
C ASN A 81 -9.20 0.74 15.19
N VAL A 82 -8.13 0.82 14.40
CA VAL A 82 -8.08 1.68 13.20
C VAL A 82 -9.12 1.18 12.18
N PRO A 83 -10.02 2.05 11.69
CA PRO A 83 -10.97 1.65 10.66
C PRO A 83 -10.27 1.38 9.33
N ILE A 84 -10.58 0.22 8.75
CA ILE A 84 -10.22 -0.11 7.37
C ILE A 84 -11.47 -0.08 6.52
N PHE A 85 -11.47 0.80 5.51
CA PHE A 85 -12.60 0.96 4.62
C PHE A 85 -12.41 0.04 3.43
N TYR A 86 -13.43 -0.70 3.01
CA TYR A 86 -13.27 -1.64 1.92
C TYR A 86 -14.33 -1.58 0.84
N GLN A 87 -13.93 -1.95 -0.38
CA GLN A 87 -14.82 -2.18 -1.51
C GLN A 87 -14.65 -3.58 -2.06
N TYR A 88 -15.70 -4.39 -1.98
CA TYR A 88 -15.78 -5.69 -2.66
C TYR A 88 -16.30 -5.52 -4.10
N GLU A 89 -15.65 -6.14 -5.08
CA GLU A 89 -16.03 -6.14 -6.50
C GLU A 89 -15.84 -7.53 -7.13
N GLU A 90 -16.84 -7.99 -7.88
CA GLU A 90 -16.75 -9.23 -8.65
C GLU A 90 -16.33 -8.96 -10.08
N CYS A 91 -15.37 -9.73 -10.56
CA CYS A 91 -14.86 -9.64 -11.91
C CYS A 91 -15.57 -10.64 -12.82
N SER A 92 -15.70 -10.30 -14.10
CA SER A 92 -16.31 -11.18 -15.12
C SER A 92 -15.57 -12.50 -15.33
N SER A 93 -14.34 -12.60 -14.81
CA SER A 93 -13.48 -13.78 -14.80
C SER A 93 -13.83 -14.79 -13.70
N GLY A 94 -14.75 -14.46 -12.78
CA GLY A 94 -14.96 -15.25 -11.56
C GLY A 94 -13.90 -15.01 -10.49
N ALA A 95 -13.12 -13.93 -10.60
CA ALA A 95 -12.30 -13.40 -9.52
C ALA A 95 -13.09 -12.39 -8.68
N VAL A 96 -12.61 -12.18 -7.46
CA VAL A 96 -13.03 -11.10 -6.57
C VAL A 96 -11.85 -10.15 -6.39
N VAL A 97 -12.11 -8.85 -6.43
CA VAL A 97 -11.15 -7.81 -6.10
C VAL A 97 -11.69 -7.06 -4.89
N ILE A 98 -10.86 -6.91 -3.86
CA ILE A 98 -11.20 -6.13 -2.67
C ILE A 98 -10.15 -5.04 -2.46
N ASP A 99 -10.60 -3.81 -2.37
CA ASP A 99 -9.76 -2.65 -2.12
C ASP A 99 -9.90 -2.20 -0.67
N TYR A 100 -8.78 -2.07 0.05
CA TYR A 100 -8.75 -1.74 1.47
C TYR A 100 -8.00 -0.43 1.69
N TRP A 101 -8.70 0.55 2.26
CA TRP A 101 -8.22 1.90 2.51
C TRP A 101 -7.98 2.13 3.99
N ILE A 102 -6.88 2.80 4.30
CA ILE A 102 -6.48 3.25 5.63
C ILE A 102 -6.29 4.78 5.60
N TRP A 103 -6.69 5.44 6.68
CA TRP A 103 -6.66 6.90 6.79
C TRP A 103 -5.51 7.37 7.67
N TYR A 104 -4.85 8.44 7.24
CA TYR A 104 -3.97 9.25 8.09
C TYR A 104 -4.50 10.67 8.15
N SER A 105 -4.59 11.24 9.34
CA SER A 105 -5.06 12.62 9.52
C SER A 105 -3.98 13.66 9.23
N HIS A 106 -2.74 13.23 9.03
CA HIS A 106 -1.64 14.09 8.60
C HIS A 106 -0.51 13.23 8.06
N GLN A 107 0.04 13.61 6.91
CA GLN A 107 1.31 13.14 6.42
C GLN A 107 2.33 14.26 6.62
N PRO A 108 3.38 14.03 7.42
CA PRO A 108 4.41 15.03 7.62
C PRO A 108 5.30 15.17 6.38
N ALA A 109 6.04 16.27 6.30
CA ALA A 109 7.00 16.47 5.22
C ALA A 109 8.05 15.35 5.18
N CYS A 110 8.37 14.92 3.97
CA CYS A 110 9.17 13.73 3.71
C CYS A 110 10.45 14.01 2.90
N LEU A 111 10.56 15.22 2.34
CA LEU A 111 11.80 15.76 1.79
C LEU A 111 11.95 17.22 2.20
N GLN A 112 13.17 17.62 2.53
CA GLN A 112 13.55 19.02 2.61
C GLN A 112 14.33 19.36 1.34
N ILE A 113 13.64 19.86 0.32
CA ILE A 113 14.29 20.26 -0.94
C ILE A 113 14.55 21.75 -0.92
N LYS A 114 15.82 22.12 -1.11
CA LYS A 114 16.24 23.49 -1.37
C LYS A 114 16.49 23.68 -2.86
N VAL A 115 15.55 24.31 -3.58
CA VAL A 115 15.76 24.71 -4.98
C VAL A 115 15.83 26.23 -5.05
N SER A 116 16.95 26.76 -5.56
CA SER A 116 17.13 28.20 -5.84
C SER A 116 16.85 29.15 -4.67
N GLY A 117 17.15 28.71 -3.44
CA GLY A 117 16.95 29.53 -2.23
C GLY A 117 15.53 29.50 -1.67
N ILE A 118 14.60 28.78 -2.29
CA ILE A 118 13.30 28.44 -1.73
C ILE A 118 13.49 27.14 -0.92
N MET A 119 13.32 27.22 0.40
CA MET A 119 13.12 26.05 1.23
C MET A 119 11.66 25.64 1.09
N ASN A 120 11.40 24.44 0.57
CA ASN A 120 10.10 23.84 0.75
C ASN A 120 10.21 22.82 1.88
N ASP A 121 10.03 23.31 3.11
CA ASP A 121 10.08 22.50 4.34
C ASP A 121 8.86 21.58 4.49
N GLU A 122 7.92 21.66 3.53
CA GLU A 122 6.62 20.95 3.54
C GLU A 122 6.48 20.00 2.34
N TYR A 123 7.58 19.64 1.65
CA TYR A 123 7.45 18.76 0.48
C TYR A 123 6.87 17.40 0.87
N GLY A 124 5.76 17.05 0.21
CA GLY A 124 4.99 15.83 0.46
C GLY A 124 4.11 15.88 1.70
N ALA A 125 4.07 17.00 2.44
CA ALA A 125 3.16 17.14 3.57
C ALA A 125 1.72 17.39 3.11
N HIS A 126 0.75 16.76 3.78
CA HIS A 126 -0.67 17.06 3.62
C HIS A 126 -1.47 16.71 4.87
N ARG A 127 -2.58 17.42 5.09
CA ARG A 127 -3.43 17.35 6.30
C ARG A 127 -4.45 16.20 6.32
N ALA A 128 -4.29 15.26 5.43
CA ALA A 128 -5.14 14.08 5.31
C ALA A 128 -4.50 13.15 4.28
N ASP A 129 -4.72 11.85 4.40
CA ASP A 129 -4.24 10.90 3.42
C ASP A 129 -5.05 9.62 3.39
N TRP A 130 -5.20 9.07 2.19
CA TRP A 130 -5.84 7.80 1.92
C TRP A 130 -4.84 6.89 1.25
N GLU A 131 -4.46 5.85 1.98
CA GLU A 131 -3.57 4.82 1.46
C GLU A 131 -4.32 3.52 1.28
N HIS A 132 -3.91 2.70 0.32
CA HIS A 132 -4.67 1.48 0.04
C HIS A 132 -3.90 0.32 -0.56
N VAL A 133 -4.47 -0.87 -0.34
CA VAL A 133 -3.99 -2.15 -0.84
C VAL A 133 -5.16 -2.87 -1.49
N VAL A 134 -4.93 -3.40 -2.68
CA VAL A 134 -5.96 -4.14 -3.44
C VAL A 134 -5.60 -5.61 -3.50
N VAL A 135 -6.52 -6.48 -3.10
CA VAL A 135 -6.35 -7.92 -3.06
C VAL A 135 -7.18 -8.56 -4.15
N HIS A 136 -6.55 -9.38 -4.99
CA HIS A 136 -7.21 -10.17 -6.02
C HIS A 136 -7.31 -11.63 -5.56
N ILE A 137 -8.54 -12.14 -5.47
CA ILE A 137 -8.88 -13.47 -4.96
C ILE A 137 -9.52 -14.29 -6.07
N HIS A 138 -9.11 -15.55 -6.21
CA HIS A 138 -9.77 -16.49 -7.10
C HIS A 138 -9.67 -17.90 -6.52
N ASN A 139 -10.77 -18.66 -6.55
CA ASN A 139 -10.88 -19.99 -5.93
C ASN A 139 -10.41 -20.01 -4.47
N ASP A 140 -10.91 -19.06 -3.68
CA ASP A 140 -10.64 -18.93 -2.24
C ASP A 140 -9.16 -18.69 -1.87
N GLU A 141 -8.38 -18.16 -2.80
CA GLU A 141 -6.97 -17.86 -2.60
C GLU A 141 -6.58 -16.50 -3.21
N VAL A 142 -5.79 -15.71 -2.47
CA VAL A 142 -5.18 -14.49 -3.00
C VAL A 142 -4.20 -14.85 -4.10
N LYS A 143 -4.42 -14.37 -5.33
CA LYS A 143 -3.51 -14.59 -6.47
C LYS A 143 -2.55 -13.42 -6.69
N LYS A 144 -3.01 -12.20 -6.42
CA LYS A 144 -2.25 -10.96 -6.65
C LYS A 144 -2.57 -9.95 -5.55
N VAL A 145 -1.59 -9.13 -5.22
CA VAL A 145 -1.78 -7.97 -4.34
C VAL A 145 -1.20 -6.74 -5.02
N ARG A 146 -1.99 -5.68 -5.11
CA ARG A 146 -1.55 -4.39 -5.58
C ARG A 146 -1.30 -3.47 -4.40
N TYR A 147 -0.12 -2.89 -4.41
CA TYR A 147 0.34 -1.92 -3.44
C TYR A 147 0.29 -0.54 -4.09
N HIS A 148 -0.36 0.41 -3.42
CA HIS A 148 -0.39 1.80 -3.84
C HIS A 148 0.60 2.61 -3.03
N GLN A 149 1.23 3.56 -3.69
CA GLN A 149 2.05 4.57 -3.05
C GLN A 149 2.03 5.82 -3.94
N HIS A 150 2.11 7.01 -3.34
CA HIS A 150 1.99 8.27 -4.07
C HIS A 150 0.81 8.24 -5.08
N SER A 151 1.04 8.65 -6.32
CA SER A 151 0.10 8.61 -7.44
C SER A 151 0.22 7.34 -8.30
N GLY A 152 0.74 6.24 -7.75
CA GLY A 152 1.01 5.02 -8.51
C GLY A 152 0.76 3.72 -7.75
N SER A 153 1.03 2.60 -8.41
CA SER A 153 0.82 1.27 -7.88
C SER A 153 1.60 0.18 -8.63
N TYR A 154 1.88 -0.91 -7.94
CA TYR A 154 2.50 -2.09 -8.53
C TYR A 154 1.87 -3.36 -7.98
N THR A 155 1.82 -4.40 -8.80
CA THR A 155 1.19 -5.66 -8.41
C THR A 155 2.23 -6.75 -8.21
N LYS A 156 2.12 -7.49 -7.12
CA LYS A 156 2.92 -8.68 -6.84
C LYS A 156 2.07 -9.93 -6.99
N HIS A 157 2.67 -10.97 -7.56
CA HIS A 157 2.10 -12.30 -7.53
C HIS A 157 2.13 -12.83 -6.09
N ARG A 158 1.20 -13.72 -5.74
CA ARG A 158 1.10 -14.33 -4.41
C ARG A 158 2.44 -14.83 -3.87
N SER A 159 3.25 -15.48 -4.70
CA SER A 159 4.56 -16.04 -4.29
C SER A 159 5.58 -14.99 -3.85
N SER A 160 5.35 -13.73 -4.20
CA SER A 160 6.22 -12.60 -3.88
C SER A 160 5.68 -11.76 -2.71
N VAL A 161 4.59 -12.20 -2.07
CA VAL A 161 3.91 -11.47 -0.99
C VAL A 161 4.04 -12.26 0.30
N GLU A 162 4.40 -11.58 1.37
CA GLU A 162 4.35 -12.14 2.72
C GLU A 162 2.91 -12.23 3.21
N PHE A 163 2.59 -13.30 3.94
CA PHE A 163 1.27 -13.51 4.55
C PHE A 163 1.37 -13.80 6.04
N VAL A 164 0.40 -13.29 6.80
CA VAL A 164 0.02 -13.81 8.12
C VAL A 164 -1.27 -14.58 7.91
N ASP A 165 -1.21 -15.91 7.93
CA ASP A 165 -2.31 -16.79 7.54
C ASP A 165 -2.85 -16.46 6.13
N THR A 166 -4.06 -15.91 6.01
CA THR A 166 -4.69 -15.49 4.75
C THR A 166 -4.52 -14.00 4.45
N HIS A 167 -3.91 -13.25 5.37
CA HIS A 167 -3.80 -11.79 5.31
C HIS A 167 -2.49 -11.39 4.64
N PRO A 168 -2.53 -10.73 3.46
CA PRO A 168 -1.31 -10.21 2.85
C PRO A 168 -0.71 -9.11 3.72
N VAL A 169 0.62 -9.07 3.80
CA VAL A 169 1.34 -8.02 4.52
C VAL A 169 1.56 -6.82 3.60
N ALA A 170 1.31 -5.63 4.15
CA ALA A 170 1.69 -4.35 3.57
C ALA A 170 2.58 -3.59 4.55
N TYR A 171 3.81 -3.30 4.13
CA TYR A 171 4.71 -2.42 4.84
C TYR A 171 4.37 -0.98 4.49
N VAL A 172 4.12 -0.17 5.51
CA VAL A 172 3.76 1.25 5.34
C VAL A 172 5.04 2.08 5.41
N GLY A 173 5.19 2.96 4.42
CA GLY A 173 6.25 3.96 4.41
C GLY A 173 6.14 4.93 5.58
N GLN A 174 7.26 5.18 6.27
CA GLN A 174 7.33 6.04 7.44
C GLN A 174 6.87 7.48 7.13
N ASP A 175 7.29 8.01 5.98
CA ASP A 175 7.19 9.43 5.69
C ASP A 175 6.06 9.77 4.69
N SER A 176 5.83 8.90 3.71
CA SER A 176 4.85 9.11 2.64
C SER A 176 3.68 8.15 2.66
N HIS A 177 3.56 7.34 3.71
CA HIS A 177 2.49 6.36 4.01
C HIS A 177 2.13 5.32 2.95
N GLY A 178 2.82 5.32 1.81
CA GLY A 178 2.65 4.35 0.75
C GLY A 178 2.73 2.93 1.26
N SER A 179 1.98 2.04 0.64
CA SER A 179 1.98 0.61 0.92
C SER A 179 3.00 -0.12 0.05
N TYR A 180 3.69 -1.10 0.63
CA TYR A 180 4.73 -1.87 -0.04
C TYR A 180 4.70 -3.35 0.33
N HIS A 181 5.16 -4.21 -0.58
CA HIS A 181 5.25 -5.64 -0.33
C HIS A 181 6.45 -6.05 0.54
N ASP A 182 7.43 -5.17 0.71
CA ASP A 182 8.74 -5.44 1.30
C ASP A 182 9.18 -4.39 2.33
N GLU A 183 9.98 -4.84 3.30
CA GLU A 183 10.76 -3.95 4.17
C GLU A 183 11.85 -3.21 3.39
N GLY A 184 12.41 -2.18 4.01
CA GLY A 184 13.63 -1.52 3.55
C GLY A 184 13.45 -0.03 3.33
N GLY A 185 13.93 0.43 2.17
CA GLY A 185 14.10 1.86 1.88
C GLY A 185 15.43 2.40 2.38
N THR A 186 15.84 3.53 1.83
CA THR A 186 17.06 4.25 2.23
C THR A 186 16.75 5.57 2.95
N GLY A 187 15.46 5.85 3.15
CA GLY A 187 14.94 7.04 3.81
C GLY A 187 14.75 8.19 2.85
N ASN A 188 13.58 8.83 2.91
CA ASN A 188 12.99 9.85 2.03
C ASN A 188 11.73 9.35 1.31
N CYS A 189 10.89 10.27 0.82
CA CYS A 189 9.72 9.94 0.00
C CYS A 189 9.99 9.84 -1.50
N LEU A 190 11.16 9.32 -1.90
CA LEU A 190 11.25 8.79 -3.26
C LEU A 190 10.45 7.49 -3.34
N TYR A 191 9.87 7.24 -4.51
CA TYR A 191 8.90 6.18 -4.83
C TYR A 191 9.16 4.78 -4.25
N PHE A 192 10.41 4.39 -3.98
CA PHE A 192 10.70 3.07 -3.38
C PHE A 192 11.60 3.13 -2.15
N GLN A 193 11.92 4.34 -1.69
CA GLN A 193 12.98 4.58 -0.72
C GLN A 193 12.46 4.97 0.65
N ASP A 194 11.15 5.12 0.83
CA ASP A 194 10.56 5.37 2.14
C ASP A 194 10.96 4.28 3.15
N TYR A 195 11.19 4.65 4.40
CA TYR A 195 11.60 3.72 5.44
C TYR A 195 10.45 2.78 5.83
N ARG A 196 10.78 1.49 5.93
CA ARG A 196 9.83 0.40 6.18
C ARG A 196 10.46 -0.69 7.03
N ARG A 197 10.81 -0.36 8.27
CA ARG A 197 11.51 -1.23 9.21
C ARG A 197 10.54 -1.70 10.28
N PHE A 198 10.00 -2.89 10.11
CA PHE A 198 9.08 -3.47 11.09
C PHE A 198 9.85 -4.22 12.17
N GLN A 199 10.13 -3.53 13.27
CA GLN A 199 10.93 -4.08 14.38
C GLN A 199 10.11 -4.33 15.64
N ASP A 200 8.93 -3.70 15.76
CA ASP A 200 8.03 -3.85 16.89
C ASP A 200 6.72 -4.53 16.45
N PRO A 201 6.44 -5.75 16.93
CA PRO A 201 5.20 -6.47 16.63
C PRO A 201 3.90 -5.73 17.00
N GLN A 202 3.97 -4.72 17.88
CA GLN A 202 2.82 -3.89 18.27
C GLN A 202 2.51 -2.81 17.22
N LEU A 203 3.46 -2.45 16.36
CA LEU A 203 3.29 -1.41 15.34
C LEU A 203 2.66 -1.97 14.07
N LYS A 204 1.43 -2.44 14.21
CA LYS A 204 0.65 -2.99 13.10
C LYS A 204 -0.84 -2.70 13.24
N VAL A 205 -1.52 -2.67 12.10
CA VAL A 205 -2.98 -2.70 12.01
C VAL A 205 -3.41 -4.03 11.41
N ASP A 206 -4.16 -4.80 12.19
CA ASP A 206 -4.81 -6.02 11.74
C ASP A 206 -6.12 -5.63 11.03
N GLY A 207 -6.10 -5.55 9.69
CA GLY A 207 -7.14 -4.83 8.95
C GLY A 207 -8.55 -5.41 9.01
N TRP A 208 -8.71 -6.64 9.51
CA TRP A 208 -10.00 -7.29 9.70
C TRP A 208 -10.72 -6.90 11.00
N LYS A 209 -10.05 -6.23 11.95
CA LYS A 209 -10.62 -5.95 13.28
C LYS A 209 -11.71 -4.87 13.26
N ASN A 210 -11.61 -3.90 12.34
CA ASN A 210 -12.56 -2.79 12.23
C ASN A 210 -12.83 -2.47 10.74
N LEU A 211 -13.54 -3.36 10.05
CA LEU A 211 -13.88 -3.19 8.64
C LEU A 211 -15.16 -2.39 8.44
N ILE A 212 -15.11 -1.41 7.53
CA ILE A 212 -16.25 -0.58 7.15
C ILE A 212 -16.44 -0.67 5.64
N SER A 213 -17.57 -1.21 5.19
CA SER A 213 -17.91 -1.23 3.77
C SER A 213 -18.16 0.19 3.26
N ILE A 214 -17.53 0.57 2.15
CA ILE A 214 -17.84 1.84 1.47
C ILE A 214 -19.13 1.77 0.64
N LYS A 215 -19.65 0.55 0.43
CA LYS A 215 -20.95 0.29 -0.18
C LYS A 215 -22.02 0.21 0.92
N ASN A 216 -23.16 0.86 0.68
CA ASN A 216 -24.31 0.98 1.59
C ASN A 216 -24.12 1.98 2.75
N HIS A 217 -24.08 3.28 2.41
CA HIS A 217 -23.86 4.39 3.35
C HIS A 217 -25.14 5.00 3.95
N THR A 218 -26.31 4.39 3.72
CA THR A 218 -27.62 4.97 4.06
C THR A 218 -27.81 5.21 5.57
N GLU A 219 -27.07 4.47 6.40
CA GLU A 219 -27.08 4.57 7.86
C GLU A 219 -25.73 5.05 8.44
N MET A 220 -24.84 5.56 7.58
CA MET A 220 -23.52 6.02 8.04
C MET A 220 -23.60 7.43 8.66
N PRO A 221 -22.72 7.76 9.61
CA PRO A 221 -22.65 9.10 10.18
C PRO A 221 -22.38 10.17 9.12
N GLU A 222 -22.72 11.42 9.43
CA GLU A 222 -22.60 12.58 8.53
C GLU A 222 -21.21 12.71 7.88
N TRP A 223 -20.13 12.50 8.65
CA TRP A 223 -18.75 12.59 8.16
C TRP A 223 -18.43 11.62 7.01
N PHE A 224 -19.16 10.51 6.89
CA PHE A 224 -18.89 9.47 5.89
C PHE A 224 -19.23 9.92 4.46
N THR A 225 -20.18 10.85 4.33
CA THR A 225 -20.68 11.37 3.05
C THR A 225 -20.43 12.87 2.90
N SER A 226 -19.83 13.51 3.91
CA SER A 226 -19.60 14.94 3.94
C SER A 226 -18.67 15.41 2.81
N PRO A 227 -18.78 16.67 2.35
CA PRO A 227 -17.86 17.23 1.37
C PRO A 227 -16.41 17.20 1.87
N GLY A 228 -15.46 17.09 0.94
CA GLY A 228 -14.04 16.99 1.26
C GLY A 228 -13.47 18.22 1.99
N GLU A 229 -14.17 19.36 2.00
CA GLU A 229 -13.76 20.53 2.79
C GLU A 229 -13.64 20.24 4.30
N TYR A 230 -14.43 19.29 4.83
CA TYR A 230 -14.33 18.84 6.21
C TYR A 230 -13.27 17.75 6.42
N LEU A 231 -12.60 17.34 5.35
CA LEU A 231 -11.54 16.32 5.32
C LEU A 231 -10.29 16.89 4.64
N ASP A 232 -10.02 18.19 4.83
CA ASP A 232 -8.85 18.89 4.29
C ASP A 232 -8.68 18.78 2.75
N GLY A 233 -9.80 18.76 2.03
CA GLY A 233 -9.86 18.66 0.57
C GLY A 233 -9.83 17.21 0.05
N PHE A 234 -9.68 16.22 0.93
CA PHE A 234 -9.65 14.81 0.56
C PHE A 234 -11.06 14.22 0.40
N PRO A 235 -11.20 13.19 -0.46
CA PRO A 235 -12.48 12.52 -0.66
C PRO A 235 -13.00 11.88 0.63
N ASN A 236 -14.32 11.92 0.83
CA ASN A 236 -14.97 11.12 1.87
C ASN A 236 -14.97 9.62 1.53
N PRO A 237 -15.12 8.73 2.52
CA PRO A 237 -15.11 7.28 2.29
C PRO A 237 -16.11 6.80 1.22
N ALA A 238 -17.34 7.36 1.19
CA ALA A 238 -18.35 6.96 0.20
C ALA A 238 -17.93 7.27 -1.25
N SER A 239 -17.04 8.24 -1.45
CA SER A 239 -16.52 8.66 -2.76
C SER A 239 -15.26 7.91 -3.21
N LEU A 240 -14.77 6.96 -2.41
CA LEU A 240 -13.64 6.09 -2.79
C LEU A 240 -14.05 4.99 -3.79
N GLN A 241 -15.35 4.88 -4.09
CA GLN A 241 -15.89 3.85 -4.97
C GLN A 241 -15.30 3.90 -6.40
N GLY A 242 -15.00 2.72 -6.96
CA GLY A 242 -14.61 2.53 -8.37
C GLY A 242 -13.15 2.85 -8.71
N ARG A 243 -12.29 3.07 -7.71
CA ARG A 243 -10.91 3.53 -7.92
C ARG A 243 -9.93 2.43 -8.35
N SER A 244 -10.13 1.18 -7.96
CA SER A 244 -9.11 0.10 -8.00
C SER A 244 -9.50 -1.18 -8.75
N GLY A 245 -10.77 -1.27 -9.18
CA GLY A 245 -11.48 -2.49 -9.58
C GLY A 245 -10.89 -3.37 -10.70
N CYS A 246 -11.68 -4.36 -11.12
CA CYS A 246 -11.29 -5.47 -11.98
C CYS A 246 -10.61 -5.07 -13.30
N ARG A 247 -10.90 -3.86 -13.81
CA ARG A 247 -10.45 -3.36 -15.11
C ARG A 247 -9.23 -2.44 -15.05
N LYS A 248 -8.66 -2.23 -13.87
CA LYS A 248 -7.49 -1.36 -13.70
C LYS A 248 -6.21 -2.04 -14.18
N PRO A 249 -5.27 -1.28 -14.79
CA PRO A 249 -3.90 -1.74 -15.09
C PRO A 249 -3.25 -2.38 -13.87
N SER A 250 -2.46 -3.44 -14.05
CA SER A 250 -1.77 -4.14 -12.96
C SER A 250 -0.65 -3.29 -12.33
N CYS A 251 -0.14 -2.32 -13.06
CA CYS A 251 0.72 -1.30 -12.51
C CYS A 251 0.45 0.02 -13.21
N ASP A 252 0.72 1.10 -12.51
CA ASP A 252 0.73 2.46 -13.02
C ASP A 252 1.65 3.26 -12.11
N GLY A 253 2.12 4.40 -12.56
CA GLY A 253 2.85 5.28 -11.68
C GLY A 253 3.20 6.53 -12.43
N LEU A 254 2.37 7.55 -12.28
CA LEU A 254 2.77 8.89 -12.68
C LEU A 254 3.47 9.51 -11.48
N ASP A 255 4.79 9.57 -11.48
CA ASP A 255 5.50 10.52 -10.62
C ASP A 255 6.01 11.66 -11.49
N SER A 256 5.19 12.70 -11.64
CA SER A 256 5.55 13.87 -12.44
C SER A 256 6.68 14.69 -11.82
N TRP A 257 7.04 14.45 -10.55
CA TRP A 257 7.95 15.30 -9.79
C TRP A 257 9.31 14.64 -9.54
N ILE A 258 9.38 13.31 -9.45
CA ILE A 258 10.65 12.54 -9.56
C ILE A 258 11.26 12.65 -10.96
N ALA A 259 10.51 13.16 -11.95
CA ALA A 259 11.04 13.62 -13.23
C ALA A 259 12.27 14.55 -13.10
N ALA A 260 12.39 15.30 -12.00
CA ALA A 260 13.53 16.17 -11.73
C ALA A 260 14.81 15.43 -11.25
N THR A 261 14.69 14.17 -10.82
CA THR A 261 15.82 13.36 -10.31
C THR A 261 16.25 12.25 -11.26
N GLU A 262 15.56 12.07 -12.40
CA GLU A 262 15.78 11.01 -13.40
C GLU A 262 15.72 9.55 -12.88
N VAL A 263 15.43 9.32 -11.59
CA VAL A 263 15.43 7.97 -11.00
C VAL A 263 14.24 7.14 -11.48
N CYS A 264 13.12 7.80 -11.83
CA CYS A 264 11.95 7.18 -12.41
C CYS A 264 11.01 8.21 -13.03
N THR A 265 10.70 8.14 -14.33
CA THR A 265 9.86 9.13 -15.02
C THR A 265 8.74 8.48 -15.83
N GLY A 266 7.56 9.11 -15.84
CA GLY A 266 6.39 8.64 -16.60
C GLY A 266 5.68 7.45 -15.96
N LYS A 267 4.65 6.91 -16.64
CA LYS A 267 3.71 5.87 -16.15
C LYS A 267 4.34 4.55 -15.66
N SER A 268 5.62 4.33 -15.94
CA SER A 268 6.29 3.05 -15.73
C SER A 268 6.83 2.86 -14.30
N CYS A 269 6.71 3.86 -13.42
CA CYS A 269 7.37 3.79 -12.12
C CYS A 269 6.88 2.66 -11.23
N GLY A 270 5.56 2.52 -11.09
CA GLY A 270 4.99 1.38 -10.39
C GLY A 270 5.37 0.06 -11.08
N CYS A 271 5.37 0.05 -12.42
CA CYS A 271 5.69 -1.15 -13.18
C CYS A 271 7.10 -1.70 -12.95
N ARG A 272 8.07 -0.90 -12.48
CA ARG A 272 9.44 -1.36 -12.20
C ARG A 272 9.54 -2.44 -11.12
N LYS A 273 8.66 -2.42 -10.10
CA LYS A 273 8.60 -3.44 -9.04
C LYS A 273 7.47 -4.46 -9.25
N SER A 274 6.68 -4.28 -10.31
CA SER A 274 5.50 -5.11 -10.59
C SER A 274 5.91 -6.46 -11.18
N ASP A 275 5.25 -7.52 -10.72
CA ASP A 275 5.30 -8.85 -11.35
C ASP A 275 4.39 -8.93 -12.59
N TYR A 276 3.65 -7.86 -12.92
CA TYR A 276 2.70 -7.82 -14.02
C TYR A 276 2.81 -6.52 -14.81
N CYS A 277 2.55 -6.57 -16.12
CA CYS A 277 2.65 -5.41 -17.00
C CYS A 277 1.46 -4.47 -16.94
N GLU A 278 1.65 -3.26 -17.46
CA GLU A 278 0.63 -2.20 -17.45
C GLU A 278 -0.61 -2.53 -18.31
N ASP A 279 -0.46 -3.36 -19.34
CA ASP A 279 -1.55 -3.80 -20.20
C ASP A 279 -2.41 -4.89 -19.55
N ILE A 280 -1.88 -5.59 -18.55
CA ILE A 280 -2.59 -6.63 -17.81
C ILE A 280 -3.65 -6.02 -16.89
N LYS A 281 -4.88 -6.53 -16.98
CA LYS A 281 -5.97 -6.13 -16.08
C LYS A 281 -5.89 -6.89 -14.76
N PHE A 282 -6.09 -6.18 -13.65
CA PHE A 282 -5.96 -6.78 -12.32
C PHE A 282 -6.83 -8.02 -12.13
N GLY A 283 -8.11 -7.88 -12.50
CA GLY A 283 -9.16 -8.88 -12.34
C GLY A 283 -9.06 -10.05 -13.32
N ASP A 284 -8.07 -10.06 -14.21
CA ASP A 284 -7.91 -11.13 -15.18
C ASP A 284 -7.16 -12.31 -14.56
N ILE A 285 -7.81 -13.49 -14.54
CA ILE A 285 -7.25 -14.73 -14.01
C ILE A 285 -6.40 -15.49 -15.03
N THR A 286 -6.55 -15.16 -16.31
CA THR A 286 -5.88 -15.88 -17.40
C THR A 286 -4.44 -15.41 -17.61
N ASP A 287 -4.12 -14.25 -17.03
CA ASP A 287 -2.84 -13.62 -17.25
C ASP A 287 -1.77 -14.11 -16.27
N THR A 288 -0.78 -14.77 -16.85
CA THR A 288 0.33 -15.43 -16.15
C THR A 288 1.68 -14.84 -16.54
N LYS A 289 1.72 -13.82 -17.41
CA LYS A 289 3.00 -13.32 -17.91
C LYS A 289 3.59 -12.31 -16.94
N PRO A 290 4.65 -12.67 -16.18
CA PRO A 290 5.55 -11.64 -15.70
C PRO A 290 6.08 -10.87 -16.89
N CYS A 291 6.27 -9.56 -16.73
CA CYS A 291 6.82 -8.75 -17.80
C CYS A 291 8.08 -9.41 -18.33
N GLU A 292 8.16 -9.57 -19.65
CA GLU A 292 9.41 -9.86 -20.31
C GLU A 292 10.34 -8.67 -20.02
N ASP A 293 11.06 -8.81 -18.92
CA ASP A 293 12.29 -8.14 -18.58
C ASP A 293 12.31 -6.62 -18.80
N THR A 294 12.07 -5.88 -17.72
CA THR A 294 12.85 -4.65 -17.46
C THR A 294 14.29 -5.01 -17.04
N SER A 295 14.93 -5.94 -17.78
CA SER A 295 16.25 -6.57 -17.53
C SER A 295 17.44 -5.62 -17.42
N PHE A 296 17.23 -4.31 -17.54
CA PHE A 296 18.26 -3.35 -17.15
C PHE A 296 18.65 -3.46 -15.67
N ASN A 297 17.75 -3.94 -14.80
CA ASN A 297 18.05 -4.20 -13.38
C ASN A 297 18.84 -5.51 -13.17
N ASP A 298 18.61 -6.55 -13.97
CA ASP A 298 19.34 -7.82 -13.82
C ASP A 298 20.74 -7.77 -14.43
N ILE A 299 20.97 -6.94 -15.45
CA ILE A 299 22.32 -6.66 -15.95
C ILE A 299 23.13 -5.92 -14.89
N THR A 300 22.56 -4.91 -14.21
CA THR A 300 23.28 -4.16 -13.17
C THR A 300 23.49 -4.98 -11.90
N LYS A 301 22.53 -5.80 -11.49
CA LYS A 301 22.69 -6.73 -10.36
C LYS A 301 23.74 -7.81 -10.65
N ASN A 302 23.72 -8.42 -11.84
CA ASN A 302 24.78 -9.35 -12.24
C ASN A 302 26.15 -8.66 -12.37
N LEU A 303 26.21 -7.41 -12.83
CA LEU A 303 27.47 -6.66 -12.91
C LEU A 303 28.02 -6.32 -11.51
N LEU A 304 27.15 -5.92 -10.58
CA LEU A 304 27.50 -5.64 -9.18
C LEU A 304 27.91 -6.90 -8.41
N ASP A 305 27.23 -8.02 -8.64
CA ASP A 305 27.57 -9.30 -8.04
C ASP A 305 28.89 -9.86 -8.63
N GLN A 306 29.15 -9.65 -9.92
CA GLN A 306 30.43 -9.94 -10.57
C GLN A 306 31.56 -9.04 -10.06
N LEU A 307 31.29 -7.75 -9.79
CA LEU A 307 32.27 -6.82 -9.22
C LEU A 307 32.60 -7.18 -7.77
N HIS A 308 31.61 -7.52 -6.94
CA HIS A 308 31.84 -7.96 -5.56
C HIS A 308 32.62 -9.28 -5.50
N SER A 309 32.33 -10.25 -6.38
CA SER A 309 33.06 -11.51 -6.45
C SER A 309 34.48 -11.37 -7.04
N ALA A 310 34.71 -10.40 -7.94
CA ALA A 310 36.04 -10.04 -8.42
C ALA A 310 36.91 -9.36 -7.33
N GLN A 311 36.29 -8.55 -6.46
CA GLN A 311 36.98 -7.85 -5.37
C GLN A 311 37.43 -8.82 -4.24
N VAL A 312 36.70 -9.91 -4.04
CA VAL A 312 37.04 -10.97 -3.07
C VAL A 312 38.12 -11.93 -3.60
N SER A 313 38.31 -12.04 -4.92
CA SER A 313 39.27 -12.98 -5.53
C SER A 313 40.65 -12.41 -5.87
N GLY A 314 40.88 -11.10 -5.70
CA GLY A 314 42.23 -10.50 -5.77
C GLY A 314 42.95 -10.66 -7.13
N THR A 315 42.23 -10.82 -8.23
CA THR A 315 42.85 -11.01 -9.56
C THR A 315 43.07 -9.68 -10.29
N SER A 316 44.22 -9.56 -10.97
CA SER A 316 44.73 -8.35 -11.62
C SER A 316 43.98 -7.90 -12.89
N ALA A 317 42.73 -8.35 -13.10
CA ALA A 317 41.90 -7.98 -14.25
C ALA A 317 41.31 -6.55 -14.17
N LEU A 318 41.55 -5.85 -13.06
CA LEU A 318 40.98 -4.52 -12.74
C LEU A 318 41.51 -3.36 -13.59
N ARG A 319 42.55 -3.51 -14.44
CA ARG A 319 43.06 -2.38 -15.24
C ARG A 319 42.43 -2.22 -16.62
N SER A 320 41.70 -3.22 -17.12
CA SER A 320 41.16 -3.17 -18.50
C SER A 320 39.67 -2.82 -18.58
N LEU A 321 38.89 -3.01 -17.51
CA LEU A 321 37.45 -2.68 -17.49
C LEU A 321 37.17 -1.19 -17.21
N TRP A 322 38.07 -0.47 -16.52
CA TRP A 322 37.95 0.98 -16.32
C TRP A 322 38.10 1.81 -17.61
N ALA A 323 38.66 1.22 -18.68
CA ALA A 323 38.82 1.90 -19.97
C ALA A 323 37.56 1.89 -20.86
N ILE A 324 36.56 1.04 -20.55
CA ILE A 324 35.35 0.89 -21.38
C ILE A 324 34.16 1.66 -20.79
N VAL A 325 34.11 1.87 -19.47
CA VAL A 325 32.98 2.53 -18.80
C VAL A 325 33.11 4.06 -18.77
N LEU A 326 34.32 4.60 -18.81
CA LEU A 326 34.55 6.06 -18.70
C LEU A 326 34.07 6.94 -19.88
N PRO A 327 33.85 6.48 -21.13
CA PRO A 327 33.36 7.38 -22.19
C PRO A 327 31.84 7.62 -22.14
N VAL A 328 31.07 6.85 -21.36
CA VAL A 328 29.59 7.00 -21.31
C VAL A 328 29.17 8.13 -20.35
N PHE A 329 30.03 8.57 -19.44
CA PHE A 329 29.71 9.57 -18.41
C PHE A 329 30.17 11.01 -18.70
N LEU A 330 30.72 11.29 -19.89
CA LEU A 330 31.36 12.60 -20.19
C LEU A 330 30.74 13.38 -21.36
N HIS A 331 29.51 13.07 -21.79
CA HIS A 331 28.78 13.85 -22.82
C HIS A 331 27.34 14.21 -22.41
N CYS A 332 27.17 14.75 -21.20
CA CYS A 332 26.00 15.58 -20.86
C CYS A 332 26.44 16.62 -19.82
N TRP A 333 26.85 17.79 -20.31
CA TRP A 333 26.79 19.07 -19.61
C TRP A 333 26.16 20.08 -20.57
#